data_AF-A0A3D3PJS6-F1
#
_entry.id   AF-A0A3D3PJS6-F1
#
_cell.length_a   1.000
_cell.length_b   1.000
_cell.length_c   1.000
_cell.angle_alpha   90.00
_cell.angle_beta   90.00
_cell.angle_gamma   90.00
#
_symmetry.space_group_name_H-M   'P 1'
#
loop_
_entity.id
_entity.type
_entity.pdbx_description
1 polymer ?
#
loop_
_entity_poly.entity_id
_entity_poly.type
_entity_poly.pdbx_seq_one_letter_code
_entity_poly.pdbx_strand_id
1 'polypeptide(L)'
;HFVQQLGMQMTSWQATTFLIGEYLAPEAEASPIFTVADGILWMSQLVHRDAMVRKMQVVKMRGQAQSLGLHTFRIGNDGVQIFPRAILKAAADAELQISGDKRLSMGVPALDEMMGGGLPVGYSLL
;
A
#
# COMPACT_ATOMS: atom_id res chain seq x y z
N HIS A 1 -12.75 20.22 23.92
CA HIS A 1 -12.43 19.86 25.33
C HIS A 1 -12.37 18.35 25.57
N PHE A 2 -13.39 17.56 25.18
CA PHE A 2 -13.41 16.10 25.39
C PHE A 2 -12.19 15.33 24.82
N VAL A 3 -11.87 15.49 23.53
CA VAL A 3 -10.80 14.72 22.85
C VAL A 3 -9.42 14.91 23.52
N GLN A 4 -9.11 16.11 24.01
CA GLN A 4 -7.86 16.38 24.71
C GLN A 4 -7.82 15.70 26.08
N GLN A 5 -8.92 15.72 26.84
CA GLN A 5 -9.00 15.03 28.14
C GLN A 5 -8.90 13.51 27.96
N LEU A 6 -9.58 12.97 26.96
CA LEU A 6 -9.49 11.56 26.59
C LEU A 6 -8.04 11.18 26.25
N GLY A 7 -7.35 11.99 25.43
CA GLY A 7 -5.94 11.78 25.11
C GLY A 7 -5.04 11.73 26.35
N MET A 8 -5.23 12.65 27.31
CA MET A 8 -4.47 12.64 28.56
C MET A 8 -4.72 11.39 29.41
N GLN A 9 -5.96 10.89 29.47
CA GLN A 9 -6.28 9.65 30.20
C GLN A 9 -5.70 8.42 29.50
N MET A 10 -5.79 8.32 28.18
CA MET A 10 -5.25 7.19 27.44
C MET A 10 -3.72 7.10 27.58
N THR A 11 -3.02 8.23 27.60
CA THR A 11 -1.57 8.26 27.86
C THR A 11 -1.23 7.74 29.25
N SER A 12 -2.06 7.98 30.27
CA SER A 12 -1.80 7.48 31.62
C SER A 12 -2.06 5.98 31.78
N TRP A 13 -2.90 5.38 30.92
CA TRP A 13 -3.20 3.95 30.94
C TRP A 13 -2.05 3.06 30.47
N GLN A 14 -0.98 3.64 29.91
CA GLN A 14 0.17 2.90 29.37
C GLN A 14 -0.23 1.80 28.37
N ALA A 15 -1.29 2.04 27.60
CA ALA A 15 -1.84 1.10 26.62
C ALA A 15 -1.74 1.66 25.20
N THR A 16 -1.40 0.81 24.23
CA THR A 16 -1.55 1.15 22.81
C THR A 16 -3.03 1.20 22.47
N THR A 17 -3.52 2.36 22.08
CA THR A 17 -4.94 2.54 21.82
C THR A 17 -5.19 3.02 20.40
N PHE A 18 -6.21 2.44 19.77
CA PHE A 18 -6.71 2.86 18.47
C PHE A 18 -8.03 3.61 18.64
N LEU A 19 -8.11 4.79 18.03
CA LEU A 19 -9.35 5.56 17.93
C LEU A 19 -9.86 5.45 16.49
N ILE A 20 -11.14 5.10 16.35
CA ILE A 20 -11.80 4.97 15.05
C ILE A 20 -12.76 6.14 14.91
N GLY A 21 -12.71 6.81 13.77
CA GLY A 21 -13.60 7.92 13.45
C GLY A 21 -13.87 7.97 11.95
N GLU A 22 -15.03 8.52 11.62
CA GLU A 22 -15.42 8.79 10.24
C GLU A 22 -15.18 10.26 9.94
N TYR A 23 -14.56 10.53 8.80
CA TYR A 23 -14.15 11.88 8.42
C TYR A 23 -14.37 12.08 6.93
N LEU A 24 -14.91 13.24 6.54
CA LEU A 24 -14.95 13.69 5.16
C LEU A 24 -13.73 14.58 4.89
N ALA A 25 -13.21 14.51 3.66
CA ALA A 25 -11.85 14.95 3.34
C ALA A 25 -11.58 16.47 3.26
N PRO A 26 -12.48 17.40 3.62
CA PRO A 26 -12.04 18.73 4.06
C PRO A 26 -12.23 18.97 5.57
N GLU A 27 -13.11 18.22 6.23
CA GLU A 27 -13.44 18.42 7.66
C GLU A 27 -12.43 17.74 8.59
N ALA A 28 -11.72 16.74 8.08
CA ALA A 28 -10.72 15.99 8.83
C ALA A 28 -9.57 16.86 9.34
N GLU A 29 -9.04 17.77 8.51
CA GLU A 29 -7.88 18.59 8.85
C GLU A 29 -8.14 19.59 9.97
N ALA A 30 -9.40 19.98 10.17
CA ALA A 30 -9.81 20.86 11.27
C ALA A 30 -10.04 20.09 12.59
N SER A 31 -10.02 18.76 12.57
CA SER A 31 -10.33 17.97 13.76
C SER A 31 -9.18 18.03 14.78
N PRO A 32 -9.45 18.34 16.06
CA PRO A 32 -8.43 18.37 17.12
C PRO A 32 -7.68 17.04 17.30
N ILE A 33 -8.20 15.93 16.77
CA ILE A 33 -7.52 14.63 16.82
C ILE A 33 -6.18 14.67 16.06
N PHE A 34 -6.06 15.50 15.02
CA PHE A 34 -4.86 15.59 14.20
C PHE A 34 -3.69 16.22 14.94
N THR A 35 -3.93 17.00 15.98
CA THR A 35 -2.86 17.57 16.82
C THR A 35 -2.51 16.67 17.99
N VAL A 36 -3.52 16.01 18.59
CA VAL A 36 -3.38 15.16 19.79
C VAL A 36 -2.81 13.78 19.48
N ALA A 37 -3.24 13.11 18.41
CA ALA A 37 -2.82 11.74 18.12
C ALA A 37 -1.33 11.64 17.76
N ASP A 38 -0.62 10.60 18.18
CA ASP A 38 0.78 10.36 17.76
C ASP A 38 0.89 9.68 16.40
N GLY A 39 -0.14 8.91 16.03
CA GLY A 39 -0.26 8.21 14.77
C GLY A 39 -1.62 8.42 14.13
N ILE A 40 -1.66 8.52 12.79
CA ILE A 40 -2.89 8.66 12.01
C ILE A 40 -2.80 7.73 10.80
N LEU A 41 -3.62 6.68 10.83
CA LEU A 41 -3.87 5.79 9.71
C LEU A 41 -5.17 6.23 9.04
N TRP A 42 -5.09 6.54 7.75
CA TRP A 42 -6.22 6.98 6.98
C TRP A 42 -6.65 5.90 6.00
N MET A 43 -7.93 5.52 6.04
CA MET A 43 -8.52 4.54 5.14
C MET A 43 -9.57 5.23 4.28
N SER A 44 -9.53 4.98 2.98
CA SER A 44 -10.48 5.52 2.02
C SER A 44 -10.92 4.47 1.02
N GLN A 45 -12.11 4.67 0.47
CA GLN A 45 -12.63 3.89 -0.65
C GLN A 45 -12.89 4.84 -1.81
N LEU A 46 -12.45 4.45 -3.00
CA LEU A 46 -12.64 5.20 -4.22
C LEU A 46 -13.33 4.30 -5.24
N VAL A 47 -14.40 4.81 -5.83
CA VAL A 47 -15.03 4.15 -6.98
C VAL A 47 -14.25 4.57 -8.23
N HIS A 48 -13.73 3.59 -8.95
CA HIS A 48 -13.04 3.78 -10.22
C HIS A 48 -13.73 2.93 -11.28
N ARG A 49 -14.49 3.59 -12.17
CA ARG A 49 -15.47 2.92 -13.06
C ARG A 49 -16.45 2.11 -12.21
N ASP A 50 -16.62 0.82 -12.51
CA ASP A 50 -17.51 -0.09 -11.76
C ASP A 50 -16.77 -0.90 -10.67
N ALA A 51 -15.53 -0.50 -10.34
CA ALA A 51 -14.73 -1.16 -9.31
C ALA A 51 -14.53 -0.26 -8.09
N MET A 52 -14.64 -0.83 -6.90
CA MET A 52 -14.28 -0.16 -5.65
C MET A 52 -12.84 -0.50 -5.27
N VAL A 53 -12.01 0.53 -5.11
CA VAL A 53 -10.62 0.40 -4.68
C VAL A 53 -10.49 0.97 -3.28
N ARG A 54 -10.01 0.15 -2.34
CA ARG A 54 -9.71 0.58 -0.98
C ARG A 54 -8.23 0.93 -0.84
N LYS A 55 -7.96 2.09 -0.23
CA LYS A 55 -6.61 2.61 -0.03
C LYS A 55 -6.39 2.97 1.44
N MET A 56 -5.19 2.72 1.92
CA MET A 56 -4.72 3.14 3.23
C MET A 56 -3.46 3.97 3.07
N GLN A 57 -3.29 4.99 3.91
CA GLN A 57 -2.04 5.74 4.02
C GLN A 57 -1.73 6.06 5.48
N VAL A 58 -0.45 6.17 5.79
CA VAL A 58 0.01 6.71 7.06
C VAL A 58 0.16 8.22 6.87
N VAL A 59 -0.70 9.01 7.52
CA VAL A 59 -0.70 10.48 7.42
C VAL A 59 0.35 11.08 8.37
N LYS A 60 0.47 10.49 9.55
CA LYS A 60 1.41 10.91 10.59
C LYS A 60 1.80 9.72 11.44
N MET A 61 3.08 9.59 11.78
CA MET A 61 3.57 8.71 12.85
C MET A 61 4.76 9.38 13.52
N ARG A 62 4.63 9.73 14.81
CA ARG A 62 5.75 10.28 15.59
C ARG A 62 6.70 9.18 16.04
N GLY A 63 8.00 9.46 15.99
CA GLY A 63 9.05 8.57 16.51
C GLY A 63 9.36 7.33 15.67
N GLN A 64 8.75 7.16 14.49
CA GLN A 64 8.96 6.01 13.62
C GLN A 64 9.04 6.42 12.15
N ALA A 65 9.86 5.72 11.37
CA ALA A 65 9.86 5.85 9.91
C ALA A 65 8.58 5.20 9.34
N GLN A 66 8.02 5.81 8.30
CA GLN A 66 6.77 5.34 7.69
C GLN A 66 6.96 5.03 6.20
N SER A 67 6.24 4.00 5.74
CA SER A 67 6.08 3.74 4.31
C SER A 67 5.19 4.84 3.73
N LEU A 68 5.75 5.63 2.82
CA LEU A 68 5.04 6.74 2.19
C LEU A 68 4.14 6.25 1.05
N GLY A 69 3.01 6.95 0.89
CA GLY A 69 2.10 6.78 -0.24
C GLY A 69 0.81 6.02 0.10
N LEU A 70 -0.04 5.88 -0.91
CA LEU A 70 -1.31 5.18 -0.82
C LEU A 70 -1.10 3.69 -1.14
N HIS A 71 -1.41 2.84 -0.17
CA HIS A 71 -1.33 1.39 -0.27
C HIS A 71 -2.72 0.84 -0.52
N THR A 72 -2.88 -0.08 -1.48
CA THR A 72 -4.15 -0.76 -1.66
C THR A 72 -4.32 -1.82 -0.59
N PHE A 73 -5.56 -2.10 -0.20
CA PHE A 73 -5.82 -3.22 0.72
C PHE A 73 -7.11 -3.93 0.34
N ARG A 74 -7.23 -5.17 0.79
CA ARG A 74 -8.44 -6.00 0.67
C ARG A 74 -8.85 -6.47 2.07
N ILE A 75 -10.15 -6.66 2.24
CA ILE A 75 -10.70 -7.36 3.41
C ILE A 75 -11.29 -8.66 2.89
N GLY A 76 -10.77 -9.79 3.36
CA GLY A 76 -11.25 -11.12 3.04
C GLY A 76 -11.58 -11.92 4.30
N ASN A 77 -11.73 -13.23 4.15
CA ASN A 77 -12.03 -14.13 5.28
C ASN A 77 -10.91 -14.14 6.33
N ASP A 78 -9.66 -13.90 5.91
CA ASP A 78 -8.49 -13.83 6.79
C ASP A 78 -8.24 -12.42 7.36
N GLY A 79 -9.18 -11.49 7.16
CA GLY A 79 -9.08 -10.11 7.64
C GLY A 79 -8.46 -9.14 6.62
N VAL A 80 -7.72 -8.14 7.13
CA VAL A 80 -7.15 -7.04 6.33
C VAL A 80 -5.81 -7.46 5.73
N GLN A 81 -5.70 -7.41 4.41
CA GLN A 81 -4.46 -7.63 3.67
C GLN A 81 -4.06 -6.35 2.96
N ILE A 82 -2.90 -5.80 3.32
CA ILE A 82 -2.34 -4.58 2.72
C ILE A 82 -1.33 -4.97 1.64
N PHE A 83 -1.42 -4.30 0.50
CA PHE A 83 -0.48 -4.38 -0.61
C PHE A 83 0.30 -3.06 -0.63
N PRO A 84 1.52 -3.03 -0.06
CA PRO A 84 2.36 -1.84 -0.09
C PRO A 84 2.51 -1.36 -1.53
N ARG A 85 2.46 -0.04 -1.71
CA ARG A 85 2.76 0.55 -3.01
C ARG A 85 4.17 0.07 -3.36
N ALA A 86 4.32 -0.56 -4.52
CA ALA A 86 5.61 -0.95 -5.03
C ALA A 86 6.46 0.33 -5.19
N ILE A 87 7.26 0.63 -4.17
CA ILE A 87 8.45 1.42 -4.37
C ILE A 87 9.37 0.40 -5.00
N LEU A 88 9.43 0.41 -6.34
CA LEU A 88 10.57 -0.16 -7.04
C LEU A 88 11.77 0.63 -6.53
N LYS A 89 12.34 0.23 -5.39
CA LYS A 89 13.77 0.39 -5.20
C LYS A 89 14.31 -0.31 -6.43
N ALA A 90 14.84 0.45 -7.38
CA ALA A 90 15.71 -0.09 -8.42
C ALA A 90 16.56 -1.11 -7.67
N ALA A 91 16.35 -2.39 -8.00
CA ALA A 91 16.70 -3.51 -7.15
C ALA A 91 18.04 -3.20 -6.48
N ALA A 92 18.02 -2.99 -5.16
CA ALA A 92 19.26 -2.93 -4.42
C ALA A 92 19.84 -4.33 -4.52
N ASP A 93 20.75 -4.49 -5.46
CA ASP A 93 21.83 -5.48 -5.49
C ASP A 93 21.44 -6.97 -5.44
N ALA A 94 20.22 -7.32 -5.84
CA ALA A 94 20.00 -8.65 -6.38
C ALA A 94 20.23 -8.55 -7.89
N GLU A 95 21.46 -8.86 -8.33
CA GLU A 95 21.74 -9.25 -9.71
C GLU A 95 20.82 -10.42 -10.05
N LEU A 96 19.59 -10.14 -10.48
CA LEU A 96 18.80 -11.09 -11.24
C LEU A 96 19.57 -11.26 -12.55
N GLN A 97 20.47 -12.24 -12.57
CA GLN A 97 21.16 -12.71 -13.76
C GLN A 97 20.10 -13.35 -14.67
N ILE A 98 19.35 -12.50 -15.37
CA ILE A 98 18.48 -12.93 -16.45
C ILE A 98 19.43 -13.31 -17.59
N SER A 99 19.83 -14.58 -17.64
CA SER A 99 20.53 -15.11 -18.81
C SER A 99 19.58 -14.96 -20.00
N GLY A 100 19.85 -13.97 -20.86
CA GLY A 100 19.06 -13.67 -22.06
C GLY A 100 19.08 -14.80 -23.09
N ASP A 101 19.82 -15.87 -22.83
CA ASP A 101 20.01 -17.00 -23.71
C ASP A 101 18.88 -18.02 -23.59
N LYS A 102 18.14 -18.05 -22.47
CA LYS A 102 17.03 -18.97 -22.28
C LYS A 102 15.73 -18.33 -22.78
N ARG A 103 15.09 -18.98 -23.76
CA ARG A 103 13.80 -18.57 -24.34
C ARG A 103 12.72 -19.59 -24.08
N LEU A 104 11.50 -19.11 -23.90
CA LEU A 104 10.28 -19.89 -23.71
C LEU A 104 9.43 -19.82 -24.96
N SER A 105 8.94 -20.96 -25.44
CA SER A 105 8.01 -21.02 -26.56
C SER A 105 6.67 -20.38 -26.18
N MET A 106 6.07 -19.65 -27.13
CA MET A 106 4.72 -19.09 -27.04
C MET A 106 3.63 -20.10 -27.42
N GLY A 107 4.03 -21.33 -27.80
CA GLY A 107 3.12 -22.38 -28.27
C GLY A 107 2.69 -22.22 -29.74
N VAL A 108 3.19 -21.20 -30.44
CA VAL A 108 2.90 -20.96 -31.86
C VAL A 108 4.23 -20.92 -32.63
N PRO A 109 4.57 -21.97 -33.41
CA PRO A 109 5.90 -22.10 -34.02
C PRO A 109 6.31 -20.91 -34.90
N ALA A 110 5.39 -20.40 -35.73
CA ALA A 110 5.67 -19.25 -36.57
C ALA A 110 5.95 -17.97 -35.76
N LEU A 111 5.26 -17.80 -34.63
CA LEU A 111 5.49 -16.67 -33.73
C LEU A 111 6.83 -16.81 -33.00
N ASP A 112 7.18 -18.02 -32.57
CA ASP A 112 8.48 -18.29 -31.96
C ASP A 112 9.62 -17.98 -32.91
N GLU A 113 9.50 -18.34 -34.19
CA GLU A 113 10.47 -18.00 -35.23
C GLU A 113 10.59 -16.48 -35.42
N MET A 114 9.45 -15.77 -35.51
CA MET A 114 9.43 -14.30 -35.61
C MET A 114 10.08 -13.61 -34.40
N MET A 115 10.01 -14.22 -33.21
CA MET A 115 10.62 -13.69 -31.98
C MET A 115 12.05 -14.20 -31.72
N GLY A 116 12.64 -14.98 -32.63
CA GLY A 116 13.99 -15.52 -32.49
C GLY A 116 14.10 -16.69 -31.50
N GLY A 117 13.11 -17.57 -31.48
CA GLY A 117 13.05 -18.76 -30.63
C GLY A 117 12.14 -18.62 -29.39
N GLY A 118 11.20 -17.67 -29.40
CA GLY A 118 10.27 -17.41 -28.29
C GLY A 118 10.71 -16.29 -27.34
N LEU A 119 9.98 -16.10 -26.24
CA LEU A 119 10.18 -15.00 -25.30
C LEU A 119 11.36 -15.27 -24.36
N PRO A 120 12.32 -14.35 -24.20
CA PRO A 120 13.38 -14.52 -23.22
C PRO A 120 12.83 -14.65 -21.79
N VAL A 121 13.41 -15.55 -20.99
CA VAL A 121 13.01 -15.75 -19.60
C VAL A 121 13.14 -14.43 -18.84
N GLY A 122 12.16 -14.13 -17.97
CA GLY A 122 12.16 -12.89 -17.18
C GLY A 122 11.56 -11.68 -17.90
N TYR A 123 11.19 -11.81 -19.17
CA TYR A 123 10.45 -10.79 -19.92
C TYR A 123 8.95 -11.03 -19.76
N SER A 124 8.17 -9.94 -19.84
CA SER A 124 6.71 -9.98 -19.84
C SER A 124 6.19 -9.41 -21.16
N LEU A 125 5.17 -10.05 -21.73
CA LEU A 125 4.36 -9.53 -22.83
C LEU A 125 2.95 -9.24 -22.28
N LEU A 126 2.33 -8.15 -22.72
CA LEU A 126 0.95 -7.78 -22.38
C LEU A 126 -0.04 -8.33 -23.41
#